data_AF-B4UAK2-F1
#
_entry.id   AF-B4UAK2-F1
#
_cell.length_a   1.000
_cell.length_b   1.000
_cell.length_c   1.000
_cell.angle_alpha   90.00
_cell.angle_beta   90.00
_cell.angle_gamma   90.00
#
_symmetry.space_group_name_H-M   'P 1'
#
loop_
_entity.id
_entity.type
_entity.pdbx_description
1 polymer ?
#
loop_
_entity_poly.entity_id
_entity_poly.type
_entity_poly.pdbx_seq_one_letter_code
_entity_poly.pdbx_strand_id
1 'polypeptide(L)' 'MTCPYLKEVSMVFCRAYPVKKLVPIDRVTTASTCEGEAFKTCPLFREALERAERSADADSHPSPAGPKGATP' A
#
# COMPACT_ATOMS: atom_id res chain seq x y z
N MET A 1 0.28 33.00 -19.73
CA MET A 1 -1.18 32.95 -20.01
C MET A 1 -1.75 31.81 -19.17
N THR A 2 -2.29 32.09 -17.99
CA THR A 2 -2.89 31.07 -17.12
C THR A 2 -4.39 31.02 -17.40
N CYS A 3 -4.92 29.85 -17.78
CA CYS A 3 -6.32 29.69 -18.12
C CYS A 3 -7.19 29.72 -16.84
N PRO A 4 -8.15 30.65 -16.70
CA PRO A 4 -8.96 30.78 -15.47
C PRO A 4 -9.90 29.60 -15.22
N TYR A 5 -10.07 28.70 -16.20
CA TYR A 5 -10.92 27.50 -16.09
C TYR A 5 -10.14 26.22 -15.80
N LEU A 6 -8.80 26.26 -15.84
CA LEU A 6 -7.96 25.12 -15.54
C LEU A 6 -7.63 25.10 -14.06
N LYS A 7 -8.19 24.13 -13.33
CA LYS A 7 -7.91 23.94 -11.90
C LYS A 7 -7.03 22.69 -11.70
N GLU A 8 -5.82 22.90 -11.24
CA GLU A 8 -4.95 21.83 -10.76
C GLU A 8 -5.43 21.39 -9.37
N VAL A 9 -5.48 20.08 -9.14
CA VAL A 9 -5.90 19.49 -7.87
C VAL A 9 -4.98 18.34 -7.51
N SER A 10 -4.35 18.44 -6.35
CA SER A 10 -3.55 17.35 -5.79
C SER A 10 -4.46 16.24 -5.28
N MET A 11 -4.15 15.00 -5.67
CA MET A 11 -4.86 13.81 -5.21
C MET A 11 -3.96 12.96 -4.32
N VAL A 12 -4.57 12.35 -3.31
CA VAL A 12 -3.94 11.43 -2.37
C VAL A 12 -4.66 10.08 -2.42
N PHE A 13 -4.01 9.02 -1.94
CA PHE A 13 -4.60 7.69 -1.85
C PHE A 13 -4.08 6.94 -0.62
N CYS A 14 -4.83 5.94 -0.15
CA CYS A 14 -4.41 5.09 0.95
C CYS A 14 -3.48 3.98 0.42
N ARG A 15 -2.26 3.85 0.98
CA ARG A 15 -1.30 2.79 0.60
C ARG A 15 -1.67 1.40 1.15
N ALA A 16 -2.44 1.36 2.23
CA ALA A 16 -2.84 0.12 2.89
C ALA A 16 -4.08 -0.53 2.24
N TYR A 17 -4.89 0.27 1.54
CA TYR A 17 -6.09 -0.22 0.87
C TYR A 17 -5.72 -0.92 -0.45
N PRO A 18 -6.34 -2.06 -0.79
CA PRO A 18 -5.97 -2.85 -1.97
C PRO A 18 -6.22 -2.11 -3.30
N VAL A 19 -7.11 -1.11 -3.32
CA VAL A 19 -7.45 -0.33 -4.52
C VAL A 19 -6.96 1.11 -4.37
N LYS A 20 -6.23 1.61 -5.38
CA LYS A 20 -5.75 3.00 -5.41
C LYS A 20 -6.90 3.96 -5.72
N LYS A 21 -7.67 4.31 -4.70
CA LYS A 21 -8.71 5.33 -4.81
C LYS A 21 -8.08 6.72 -4.67
N LEU A 22 -8.10 7.49 -5.75
CA LEU A 22 -7.65 8.87 -5.73
C LEU A 22 -8.71 9.75 -5.07
N VAL A 23 -8.28 10.52 -4.06
CA VAL A 23 -9.12 11.45 -3.32
C VAL A 23 -8.47 12.82 -3.38
N PRO A 24 -9.17 13.88 -3.82
CA PRO A 24 -8.64 15.24 -3.79
C PRO A 24 -8.26 15.65 -2.37
N ILE A 25 -7.05 16.19 -2.17
CA ILE A 25 -6.55 16.58 -0.83
C ILE A 25 -7.47 17.59 -0.14
N ASP A 26 -8.06 18.50 -0.91
CA ASP A 26 -9.01 19.53 -0.46
C ASP A 26 -10.30 18.95 0.14
N ARG A 27 -10.61 17.69 -0.18
CA ARG A 27 -11.77 16.95 0.35
C ARG A 27 -11.40 16.05 1.54
N VAL A 28 -10.12 15.95 1.88
CA VAL A 28 -9.62 15.20 3.04
C VAL A 28 -9.47 16.17 4.21
N THR A 29 -10.59 16.68 4.73
CA THR A 29 -10.57 17.85 5.64
C THR A 29 -10.91 17.55 7.09
N THR A 30 -10.99 16.30 7.55
CA THR A 30 -11.24 16.06 8.98
C THR A 30 -10.88 14.64 9.39
N ALA A 31 -9.85 14.49 10.23
CA ALA A 31 -9.47 13.22 10.87
C ALA A 31 -8.97 12.12 9.93
N SER A 32 -8.09 12.46 8.98
CA SER A 32 -7.24 11.48 8.29
C SER A 32 -6.40 10.76 9.33
N THR A 33 -6.81 9.54 9.69
CA THR A 33 -6.02 8.62 10.54
C THR A 33 -4.65 8.34 9.92
N CYS A 34 -4.43 8.70 8.66
CA CYS A 34 -3.17 8.53 7.94
C CYS A 34 -2.12 9.60 8.26
N GLU A 35 -2.46 10.67 8.99
CA GLU A 35 -1.53 11.75 9.34
C GLU A 35 -1.05 11.64 10.80
N GLY A 36 0.21 12.00 11.05
CA GLY A 36 0.82 11.96 12.38
C GLY A 36 1.03 10.54 12.91
N GLU A 37 0.72 10.28 14.18
CA GLU A 37 0.81 8.95 14.80
C GLU A 37 -0.52 8.18 14.83
N ALA A 38 -1.60 8.80 14.37
CA ALA A 38 -2.92 8.18 14.35
C ALA A 38 -2.96 6.93 13.45
N PHE A 39 -2.04 6.78 12.49
CA PHE A 39 -2.04 5.63 11.56
C PHE A 39 -1.82 4.30 12.29
N LYS A 40 -1.18 4.34 13.47
CA LYS A 40 -0.93 3.16 14.31
C LYS A 40 -2.25 2.51 14.77
N THR A 41 -3.32 3.28 14.89
CA THR A 41 -4.65 2.77 15.27
C THR A 41 -5.54 2.44 14.07
N CYS A 42 -5.10 2.70 12.84
CA CYS A 42 -5.87 2.39 11.64
C CYS A 42 -5.91 0.86 11.40
N PRO A 43 -7.10 0.23 11.35
CA PRO A 43 -7.20 -1.21 11.15
C PRO A 43 -6.64 -1.63 9.78
N LEU A 44 -6.93 -0.86 8.74
CA LEU A 44 -6.44 -1.14 7.38
C LEU A 44 -4.92 -1.15 7.30
N PHE A 45 -4.25 -0.25 8.03
CA PHE A 45 -2.79 -0.18 8.05
C PHE A 45 -2.19 -1.40 8.77
N ARG A 46 -2.79 -1.81 9.89
CA ARG A 46 -2.37 -3.02 10.63
C ARG A 46 -2.53 -4.27 9.77
N GLU A 47 -3.68 -4.44 9.13
CA GLU A 47 -3.92 -5.57 8.21
C GLU A 47 -2.94 -5.56 7.03
N ALA A 48 -2.55 -4.37 6.55
CA ALA A 48 -1.56 -4.25 5.48
C ALA A 48 -0.14 -4.62 5.95
N LEU A 49 0.24 -4.28 7.19
CA LEU A 49 1.50 -4.73 7.79
C LEU A 49 1.51 -6.25 7.93
N GLU A 50 0.45 -6.84 8.49
CA GLU A 50 0.33 -8.30 8.66
C GLU A 50 0.44 -9.02 7.30
N ARG A 51 -0.20 -8.49 6.25
CA ARG A 51 -0.04 -9.02 4.89
C ARG A 51 1.40 -8.90 4.38
N ALA A 52 2.05 -7.76 4.61
CA ALA A 52 3.42 -7.51 4.18
C ALA A 52 4.42 -8.47 4.85
N GLU A 53 4.27 -8.67 6.17
CA GLU A 53 5.07 -9.62 6.96
C GLU A 53 4.90 -11.05 6.44
N ARG A 54 3.65 -11.46 6.15
CA ARG A 54 3.35 -12.79 5.62
C ARG A 54 3.93 -13.03 4.23
N SER A 55 3.98 -11.99 3.39
CA SER A 55 4.65 -12.07 2.09
C SER A 55 6.17 -12.09 2.17
N ALA A 56 6.78 -11.48 3.19
CA ALA A 56 8.23 -11.50 3.39
C ALA A 56 8.73 -12.88 3.86
N ASP A 57 7.95 -13.59 4.68
CA ASP A 57 8.28 -14.95 5.14
C ASP A 57 8.17 -15.99 4.02
N ALA A 58 7.21 -15.80 3.10
CA ALA A 58 7.03 -16.66 1.93
C ALA A 58 8.18 -16.57 0.91
N ASP A 59 8.89 -15.43 0.86
CA ASP A 59 10.08 -15.23 0.02
C ASP A 59 11.36 -15.81 0.66
N SER A 60 11.30 -16.19 1.94
CA SER A 60 12.45 -16.72 2.69
C SER A 60 12.55 -18.25 2.69
N HIS A 61 11.62 -18.97 2.05
CA HIS A 61 11.71 -20.42 1.88
C HIS A 61 12.43 -20.78 0.57
N PRO A 62 13.70 -21.24 0.60
CA PRO A 62 14.32 -21.80 -0.59
C PRO A 62 13.52 -23.04 -1.00
N SER A 63 12.93 -22.97 -2.21
CA SER A 63 12.33 -24.12 -2.88
C SER A 63 13.35 -25.27 -2.90
N PRO A 64 13.05 -26.48 -2.35
CA PRO A 64 13.97 -27.59 -2.44
C PRO A 64 14.07 -27.98 -3.91
N ALA A 65 15.22 -27.72 -4.52
CA ALA A 65 15.53 -28.16 -5.86
C ALA A 65 15.24 -29.67 -5.96
N GLY A 66 14.30 -30.04 -6.83
CA GLY A 66 13.94 -31.43 -7.08
C GLY A 66 15.17 -32.28 -7.45
N PRO A 67 15.14 -33.60 -7.17
CA PRO A 67 16.29 -34.46 -7.36
C PRO A 67 16.63 -34.49 -8.85
N LYS A 68 17.85 -34.07 -9.20
CA LYS A 68 18.39 -34.34 -10.54
C LYS A 68 18.51 -35.86 -10.67
N GLY A 69 17.68 -36.41 -11.55
CA GLY A 69 17.67 -37.81 -11.93
C GLY A 69 19.04 -38.29 -12.40
N ALA A 70 19.29 -39.54 -12.03
CA ALA A 70 20.44 -40.41 -12.27
C ALA A 70 21.02 -40.41 -13.70
N THR A 71 22.37 -40.52 -13.76
CA THR A 71 23.25 -41.50 -14.48
C THR A 71 22.78 -42.17 -15.79
N PRO A 72 23.62 -42.84 -16.61
CA PRO A 72 24.95 -43.44 -16.38
C PRO A 72 26.18 -42.62 -16.81
#